data_AF-A0ABD2N3T3-F1
#
_entry.id   AF-A0ABD2N3T3-F1
#
_cell.length_a   1.000
_cell.length_b   1.000
_cell.length_c   1.000
_cell.angle_alpha   90.00
_cell.angle_beta   90.00
_cell.angle_gamma   90.00
#
_symmetry.space_group_name_H-M   'P 1'
#
loop_
_entity.id
_entity.type
_entity.pdbx_description
1 polymer ?
#
loop_
_entity_poly.entity_id
_entity_poly.type
_entity_poly.pdbx_seq_one_letter_code
_entity_poly.pdbx_strand_id
1 'polypeptide(L)'
;MHLGLRKPIRAKVEKVDKIVGATICLHNWLRFEDFYYNEYVSPGIVDSEAADGSINERRWRSIDIENSALHNLRNCSSNSHSRTSAKFRQEYYNFFNNEGVVPWQFVQIYK
;
A
#
# COMPACT_ATOMS: atom_id res chain seq x y z
N MET A 1 -11.33 14.62 16.63
CA MET A 1 -10.40 15.50 15.88
C MET A 1 -10.19 14.86 14.51
N HIS A 2 -10.69 15.45 13.43
CA HIS A 2 -10.63 14.89 12.06
C HIS A 2 -9.26 15.19 11.43
N LEU A 3 -8.29 14.29 11.58
CA LEU A 3 -7.04 14.31 10.81
C LEU A 3 -7.08 13.19 9.76
N GLY A 4 -8.03 13.31 8.82
CA GLY A 4 -7.90 12.68 7.51
C GLY A 4 -7.06 13.58 6.61
N LEU A 5 -6.38 13.02 5.62
CA LEU A 5 -5.72 13.77 4.54
C LEU A 5 -6.61 14.97 4.16
N ARG A 6 -6.08 16.19 4.38
CA ARG A 6 -6.87 17.41 4.60
C ARG A 6 -7.84 17.79 3.47
N LYS A 7 -7.75 17.14 2.32
CA LYS A 7 -8.75 16.94 1.25
C LYS A 7 -8.10 16.07 0.17
N PRO A 8 -8.85 15.25 -0.60
CA PRO A 8 -8.32 14.68 -1.84
C PRO A 8 -7.81 15.81 -2.73
N ILE A 9 -6.67 15.58 -3.40
CA ILE A 9 -6.10 16.54 -4.35
C ILE A 9 -7.14 16.71 -5.47
N ARG A 10 -7.86 17.84 -5.46
CA ARG A 10 -8.80 18.20 -6.52
C ARG A 10 -7.99 18.65 -7.75
N ALA A 11 -7.53 17.67 -8.52
CA ALA A 11 -6.82 17.87 -9.77
C ALA A 11 -7.63 17.28 -10.93
N LYS A 12 -7.62 17.95 -12.08
CA LYS A 12 -8.06 17.35 -13.35
C LYS A 12 -7.12 16.22 -13.73
N VAL A 13 -7.60 15.25 -14.50
CA VAL A 13 -6.80 14.09 -14.95
C VAL A 13 -5.46 14.52 -15.54
N GLU A 14 -5.44 15.51 -16.44
CA GLU A 14 -4.18 15.98 -17.05
C GLU A 14 -3.19 16.55 -16.02
N LYS A 15 -3.69 17.08 -14.91
CA LYS A 15 -2.87 17.60 -13.82
C LYS A 15 -2.37 16.48 -12.92
N VAL A 16 -3.15 15.42 -12.73
CA VAL A 16 -2.72 14.20 -12.03
C VAL A 16 -1.55 13.58 -12.76
N ASP A 17 -1.63 13.44 -14.09
CA ASP A 17 -0.53 12.87 -14.89
C ASP A 17 0.77 13.67 -14.73
N LYS A 18 0.69 15.00 -14.73
CA LYS A 18 1.84 15.88 -14.48
C LYS A 18 2.40 15.73 -13.08
N ILE A 19 1.54 15.60 -12.06
CA ILE A 19 1.97 15.37 -10.67
C ILE A 19 2.70 14.04 -10.56
N VAL A 20 2.14 12.98 -11.14
CA VAL A 20 2.75 11.64 -11.17
C VAL A 20 4.08 11.69 -11.89
N GLY A 21 4.14 12.28 -13.08
CA GLY A 21 5.38 12.45 -13.85
C GLY A 21 6.45 13.23 -13.09
N ALA A 22 6.10 14.36 -12.48
CA ALA A 22 7.03 15.15 -11.67
C ALA A 22 7.55 14.36 -10.46
N THR A 23 6.68 13.58 -9.80
CA THR A 23 7.04 12.73 -8.67
C THR A 23 8.02 11.63 -9.10
N ILE A 24 7.79 11.00 -10.24
CA ILE A 24 8.70 9.99 -10.81
C ILE A 24 10.05 10.61 -11.16
N CYS A 25 10.07 11.74 -11.85
CA CYS A 25 11.31 12.44 -12.19
C CYS A 25 12.12 12.81 -10.95
N LEU A 26 11.45 13.34 -9.91
CA LEU A 26 12.09 13.68 -8.64
C LEU A 26 12.65 12.43 -7.94
N HIS A 27 11.87 11.35 -7.86
CA HIS A 27 12.31 10.09 -7.28
C HIS A 27 13.55 9.55 -7.98
N ASN A 28 13.54 9.50 -9.32
CA ASN A 28 14.66 9.03 -10.12
C ASN A 28 15.91 9.89 -9.92
N TRP A 29 15.74 11.22 -9.86
CA TRP A 29 16.85 12.13 -9.62
C TRP A 29 17.46 11.92 -8.23
N LEU A 30 16.64 11.81 -7.18
CA LEU A 30 17.12 11.51 -5.82
C LEU A 30 17.87 10.16 -5.77
N ARG A 31 17.34 9.14 -6.47
CA ARG A 31 17.98 7.82 -6.57
C ARG A 31 19.29 7.84 -7.37
N PHE A 32 19.48 8.80 -8.26
CA PHE A 32 20.73 9.01 -9.00
C PHE A 32 21.79 9.73 -8.15
N GLU A 33 21.38 10.73 -7.39
CA GLU A 33 22.27 11.46 -6.46
C GLU A 33 22.68 10.59 -5.25
N ASP A 34 21.87 9.57 -4.92
CA ASP A 34 22.11 8.60 -3.85
C ASP A 34 23.41 7.82 -3.92
N PHE A 35 23.97 7.71 -5.11
CA PHE A 35 25.21 6.99 -5.32
C PHE A 35 26.43 7.71 -4.75
N TYR A 36 26.31 8.99 -4.36
CA TYR A 36 27.48 9.83 -4.09
C TYR A 36 27.60 10.38 -2.66
N TYR A 37 26.51 10.83 -1.99
CA TYR A 37 26.68 11.57 -0.71
C TYR A 37 25.61 11.37 0.38
N ASN A 38 24.40 10.89 0.09
CA ASN A 38 23.37 10.59 1.09
C ASN A 38 22.49 9.47 0.56
N GLU A 39 22.12 8.47 1.38
CA GLU A 39 21.15 7.44 0.98
C GLU A 39 19.71 7.93 1.23
N TYR A 40 19.07 8.51 0.21
CA TYR A 40 17.62 8.71 0.07
C TYR A 40 16.85 7.45 0.43
N VAL A 41 17.38 6.27 0.09
CA VAL A 41 16.88 4.99 0.63
C VAL A 41 18.03 4.15 1.18
N SER A 42 18.29 4.28 2.49
CA SER A 42 19.22 3.39 3.17
C SER A 42 18.79 1.91 3.12
N PRO A 43 19.75 0.97 3.05
CA PRO A 43 19.48 -0.46 3.19
C PRO A 43 18.65 -0.73 4.44
N GLY A 44 17.51 -1.39 4.26
CA GLY A 44 16.60 -1.74 5.35
C GLY A 44 15.53 -0.69 5.67
N ILE A 45 15.36 0.36 4.86
CA ILE A 45 14.20 1.26 4.92
C ILE A 45 12.98 0.59 4.27
N VAL A 46 13.08 0.14 3.01
CA VAL A 46 11.97 -0.45 2.23
C VAL A 46 11.88 -1.95 2.47
N ASP A 47 10.65 -2.50 2.40
CA ASP A 47 10.37 -3.92 2.56
C ASP A 47 11.19 -4.79 1.60
N SER A 48 11.50 -6.00 2.06
CA SER A 48 12.21 -6.98 1.25
C SER A 48 11.53 -8.34 1.38
N GLU A 49 11.40 -9.06 0.27
CA GLU A 49 10.86 -10.42 0.27
C GLU A 49 11.99 -11.42 0.61
N ALA A 50 11.72 -12.36 1.52
CA ALA A 50 12.61 -13.49 1.77
C ALA A 50 12.41 -14.58 0.71
N ALA A 51 13.35 -15.52 0.64
CA ALA A 51 13.32 -16.61 -0.34
C ALA A 51 12.10 -17.53 -0.21
N ASP A 52 11.40 -17.51 0.93
CA ASP A 52 10.19 -18.27 1.20
C ASP A 52 8.89 -17.49 0.88
N GLY A 53 9.00 -16.30 0.28
CA GLY A 53 7.86 -15.43 -0.02
C GLY A 53 7.34 -14.64 1.19
N SER A 54 8.00 -14.73 2.35
CA SER A 54 7.64 -13.90 3.50
C SER A 54 8.12 -12.46 3.31
N ILE A 55 7.27 -11.50 3.68
CA ILE A 55 7.62 -10.08 3.63
C ILE A 55 8.40 -9.73 4.90
N ASN A 56 9.65 -9.31 4.74
CA ASN A 56 10.40 -8.69 5.82
C ASN A 56 9.97 -7.23 5.91
N GLU A 57 9.25 -6.90 6.99
CA GLU A 57 8.87 -5.52 7.29
C GLU A 57 10.09 -4.70 7.66
N ARG A 58 10.20 -3.50 7.07
CA ARG A 58 11.41 -2.67 7.18
C ARG A 58 11.11 -1.31 7.80
N ARG A 59 12.17 -0.52 8.02
CA ARG A 59 12.15 0.61 8.95
C ARG A 59 11.22 1.73 8.52
N TRP A 60 10.76 1.81 7.27
CA TRP A 60 9.84 2.86 6.80
C TRP A 60 8.54 2.95 7.63
N ARG A 61 8.08 1.85 8.22
CA ARG A 61 6.92 1.85 9.15
C ARG A 61 7.21 2.47 10.52
N SER A 62 8.49 2.53 10.90
CA SER A 62 8.98 3.02 12.19
C SER A 62 9.73 4.36 12.09
N ILE A 63 10.11 4.78 10.88
CA ILE A 63 10.84 6.02 10.63
C ILE A 63 9.89 7.19 10.89
N ASP A 64 10.22 7.95 11.92
CA ASP A 64 9.62 9.23 12.33
C ASP A 64 8.10 9.23 12.58
N ILE A 65 7.59 8.36 13.45
CA ILE A 65 6.29 8.67 14.09
C ILE A 65 6.43 9.83 15.10
N GLU A 66 7.62 10.02 15.67
CA GLU A 66 7.86 11.02 16.73
C GLU A 66 8.03 12.45 16.18
N ASN A 67 8.60 12.61 14.97
CA ASN A 67 8.81 13.92 14.34
C ASN A 67 7.94 14.17 13.08
N SER A 68 7.10 13.22 12.67
CA SER A 68 6.19 13.44 11.55
C SER A 68 4.79 13.85 12.02
N ALA A 69 4.04 14.47 11.11
CA ALA A 69 2.61 14.71 11.28
C ALA A 69 1.76 13.43 11.20
N LEU A 70 2.37 12.25 11.02
CA LEU A 70 1.70 10.96 10.92
C LEU A 70 1.73 10.25 12.27
N HIS A 71 0.56 10.11 12.89
CA HIS A 71 0.42 9.36 14.13
C HIS A 71 -0.24 8.01 13.85
N ASN A 72 0.16 6.99 14.60
CA ASN A 72 -0.49 5.69 14.56
C ASN A 72 -1.97 5.86 14.96
N LEU A 73 -2.87 5.67 14.01
CA LEU A 73 -4.30 5.66 14.27
C LEU A 73 -4.61 4.35 14.99
N ARG A 74 -4.81 4.43 16.31
CA ARG A 74 -5.47 3.35 17.06
C ARG A 74 -6.80 3.06 16.39
N ASN A 75 -7.27 1.81 16.47
CA ASN A 75 -8.52 1.40 15.87
C ASN A 75 -9.65 2.39 16.20
N CYS A 76 -10.02 3.23 15.23
CA CYS A 76 -11.00 4.30 15.38
C CYS A 76 -12.43 3.80 15.16
N SER A 77 -12.62 2.49 14.97
CA SER A 77 -13.89 1.87 14.64
C SER A 77 -14.04 0.51 15.32
N SER A 78 -15.25 -0.03 15.34
CA SER A 78 -15.55 -1.34 15.91
C SER A 78 -15.08 -2.52 15.06
N ASN A 79 -14.31 -2.29 13.98
CA ASN A 79 -14.06 -3.28 12.91
C ASN A 79 -15.34 -3.95 12.38
N SER A 80 -16.50 -3.38 12.71
CA SER A 80 -17.79 -3.91 12.35
C SER A 80 -18.10 -3.38 10.96
N HIS A 81 -18.07 -4.28 10.00
CA HIS A 81 -18.50 -4.04 8.65
C HIS A 81 -20.03 -3.98 8.63
N SER A 82 -20.61 -3.18 7.72
CA SER A 82 -22.06 -3.14 7.60
C SER A 82 -22.60 -4.54 7.32
N ARG A 83 -23.79 -4.87 7.84
CA ARG A 83 -24.44 -6.17 7.59
C ARG A 83 -24.57 -6.44 6.09
N THR A 84 -24.78 -5.39 5.29
CA THR A 84 -24.82 -5.43 3.84
C THR A 84 -23.47 -5.84 3.23
N SER A 85 -22.37 -5.24 3.68
CA SER A 85 -21.01 -5.61 3.23
C SER A 85 -20.67 -7.06 3.62
N ALA A 86 -21.09 -7.51 4.80
CA ALA A 86 -20.92 -8.90 5.24
C ALA A 86 -21.62 -9.86 4.28
N LYS A 87 -22.87 -9.53 3.94
CA LYS A 87 -23.72 -10.30 3.04
C LYS A 87 -23.09 -10.42 1.66
N PHE A 88 -22.69 -9.30 1.04
CA PHE A 88 -22.03 -9.33 -0.27
C PHE A 88 -20.74 -10.15 -0.25
N ARG A 89 -19.91 -9.98 0.79
CA ARG A 89 -18.67 -10.78 0.93
C ARG A 89 -18.99 -12.28 0.96
N GLN A 90 -20.05 -12.68 1.66
CA GLN A 90 -20.47 -14.08 1.74
C GLN A 90 -21.04 -14.58 0.40
N GLU A 91 -21.84 -13.77 -0.29
CA GLU A 91 -22.38 -14.12 -1.62
C GLU A 91 -21.25 -14.34 -2.63
N TYR A 92 -20.28 -13.42 -2.71
CA TYR A 92 -19.11 -13.59 -3.58
C TYR A 92 -18.27 -14.82 -3.18
N TYR A 93 -18.03 -15.02 -1.89
CA TYR A 93 -17.32 -16.21 -1.40
C TYR A 93 -18.03 -17.50 -1.86
N ASN A 94 -19.36 -17.56 -1.73
CA ASN A 94 -20.13 -18.73 -2.14
C ASN A 94 -20.08 -18.92 -3.65
N PHE A 95 -20.18 -17.86 -4.45
CA PHE A 95 -20.14 -17.95 -5.90
C PHE A 95 -18.77 -18.45 -6.38
N PHE A 96 -17.67 -17.79 -5.99
CA PHE A 96 -16.33 -18.10 -6.51
C PHE A 96 -15.76 -19.44 -6.02
N ASN A 97 -16.29 -20.00 -4.93
CA ASN A 97 -15.90 -21.32 -4.42
C ASN A 97 -16.89 -22.44 -4.79
N ASN A 98 -18.00 -22.14 -5.46
CA ASN A 98 -18.94 -23.15 -5.95
C ASN A 98 -19.25 -22.93 -7.45
N GLU A 99 -20.32 -22.20 -7.78
CA GLU A 99 -20.82 -22.06 -9.15
C GLU A 99 -19.82 -21.41 -10.12
N GLY A 100 -19.08 -20.42 -9.64
CA GLY A 100 -18.08 -19.65 -10.39
C GLY A 100 -16.67 -20.22 -10.31
N VAL A 101 -16.51 -21.49 -9.90
CA VAL A 101 -15.20 -22.13 -9.81
C VAL A 101 -14.59 -22.31 -11.19
N VAL A 102 -13.30 -22.01 -11.30
CA VAL A 102 -12.53 -22.11 -12.53
C VAL A 102 -11.37 -23.10 -12.36
N PRO A 103 -11.04 -23.91 -13.39
CA PRO A 103 -10.09 -25.01 -13.24
C PRO A 103 -8.70 -24.62 -12.69
N TRP A 104 -8.24 -23.41 -13.01
CA TRP A 104 -6.93 -22.92 -12.58
C TRP A 104 -6.87 -22.54 -11.09
N GLN A 105 -7.99 -22.41 -10.38
CA GLN A 105 -7.98 -22.18 -8.92
C GLN A 105 -7.32 -23.33 -8.14
N PHE A 106 -7.28 -24.53 -8.71
CA PHE A 106 -6.66 -25.71 -8.09
C PHE A 106 -5.22 -25.94 -8.55
N VAL A 107 -4.71 -25.09 -9.43
CA VAL A 107 -3.35 -25.23 -9.97
C VAL A 107 -2.43 -24.35 -9.14
N GLN A 108 -1.64 -24.99 -8.26
CA GLN A 108 -0.50 -24.33 -7.64
C GLN A 108 0.63 -24.25 -8.66
N ILE A 109 0.84 -23.06 -9.23
CA ILE A 109 2.04 -22.77 -10.01
C ILE A 109 3.15 -22.52 -9.00
N TYR A 110 3.88 -23.58 -8.64
CA TYR A 110 5.13 -23.43 -7.90
C TYR A 110 6.13 -22.65 -8.76
N LYS A 111 6.71 -21.59 -8.20
CA LYS A 111 7.89 -20.89 -8.69
C LYS A 111 8.96 -20.93 -7.61
#